data_AF-A0A645DP34-F1
#
_entry.id   AF-A0A645DP34-F1
#
_cell.length_a   1.000
_cell.length_b   1.000
_cell.length_c   1.000
_cell.angle_alpha   90.00
_cell.angle_beta   90.00
_cell.angle_gamma   90.00
#
_symmetry.space_group_name_H-M   'P 1'
#
loop_
_entity.id
_entity.type
_entity.pdbx_description
1 polymer ?
#
loop_
_entity_poly.entity_id
_entity_poly.type
_entity_poly.pdbx_seq_one_letter_code
_entity_poly.pdbx_strand_id
1 'polypeptide(L)'
;MGKANDKKKGHSSSKGEVKLDVVLNKSNFKLIERDFADIITSVRETDQTSHPSNSAVTRKTYRFIDNSFLSITERYVSGGLIDFYNYDWYNSDKSIRMKFHSEPHEDEKYQTETEPYHVHKPNKLGLKEHRLPNHKHKSLYEIMEFIMFSIR
;
A
#
# COMPACT_ATOMS: atom_id res chain seq x y z
N MET A 1 60.67 9.59 21.67
CA MET A 1 60.47 9.03 20.30
C MET A 1 59.90 7.63 20.49
N GLY A 2 58.58 7.42 20.50
CA GLY A 2 57.68 7.35 19.33
C GLY A 2 57.72 5.91 18.78
N LYS A 3 56.66 5.11 18.65
CA LYS A 3 55.21 5.34 18.66
C LYS A 3 54.48 4.05 19.11
N ALA A 4 53.35 4.22 19.77
CA ALA A 4 52.28 3.23 19.87
C ALA A 4 51.64 2.98 18.49
N ASN A 5 51.02 1.80 18.29
CA ASN A 5 49.81 1.68 17.48
C ASN A 5 49.09 0.35 17.73
N ASP A 6 48.04 0.44 18.55
CA ASP A 6 46.95 -0.51 18.66
C ASP A 6 46.25 -0.69 17.30
N LYS A 7 46.18 -1.94 16.82
CA LYS A 7 45.27 -2.31 15.72
C LYS A 7 43.89 -2.63 16.29
N LYS A 8 43.01 -1.63 16.30
CA LYS A 8 41.56 -1.83 16.42
C LYS A 8 41.07 -2.70 15.26
N LYS A 9 40.58 -3.90 15.58
CA LYS A 9 39.78 -4.72 14.65
C LYS A 9 38.42 -4.03 14.47
N GLY A 10 38.19 -3.45 13.30
CA GLY A 10 36.90 -2.93 12.89
C GLY A 10 35.89 -4.08 12.74
N HIS A 11 34.89 -4.12 13.61
CA HIS A 11 33.60 -4.75 13.31
C HIS A 11 32.84 -3.81 12.39
N SER A 12 32.97 -4.00 11.08
CA SER A 12 32.06 -3.44 10.09
C SER A 12 30.98 -4.47 9.82
N SER A 13 29.89 -4.38 10.58
CA SER A 13 28.64 -5.05 10.27
C SER A 13 28.13 -4.48 8.94
N SER A 14 28.36 -5.20 7.85
CA SER A 14 27.65 -4.96 6.60
C SER A 14 26.19 -5.30 6.86
N LYS A 15 25.38 -4.27 7.18
CA LYS A 15 23.92 -4.35 7.06
C LYS A 15 23.64 -4.77 5.62
N GLY A 16 23.19 -6.01 5.45
CA GLY A 16 22.74 -6.50 4.16
C GLY A 16 21.69 -5.54 3.63
N GLU A 17 21.95 -5.01 2.44
CA GLU A 17 20.99 -4.24 1.68
C GLU A 17 19.72 -5.08 1.54
N VAL A 18 18.60 -4.55 2.03
CA VAL A 18 17.28 -5.10 1.71
C VAL A 18 17.13 -4.93 0.20
N LYS A 19 17.15 -6.05 -0.51
CA LYS A 19 16.97 -6.12 -1.94
C LYS A 19 15.56 -5.62 -2.27
N LEU A 20 15.44 -4.34 -2.63
CA LEU A 20 14.22 -3.71 -3.13
C LEU A 20 13.92 -4.26 -4.53
N ASP A 21 13.49 -5.52 -4.62
CA ASP A 21 13.08 -6.15 -5.89
C ASP A 21 11.65 -5.74 -6.33
N VAL A 22 11.09 -4.69 -5.72
CA VAL A 22 9.75 -4.18 -6.05
C VAL A 22 9.82 -2.69 -6.35
N VAL A 23 9.75 -2.36 -7.64
CA VAL A 23 9.73 -0.97 -8.13
C VAL A 23 8.32 -0.67 -8.63
N LEU A 24 7.46 -0.15 -7.75
CA LEU A 24 6.19 0.44 -8.15
C LEU A 24 6.36 1.94 -8.34
N ASN A 25 5.99 2.43 -9.51
CA ASN A 25 5.90 3.86 -9.77
C ASN A 25 4.70 4.46 -9.03
N LYS A 26 4.76 5.76 -8.73
CA LYS A 26 3.60 6.49 -8.20
C LYS A 26 2.40 6.27 -9.10
N SER A 27 1.22 6.14 -8.49
CA SER A 27 -0.02 6.09 -9.25
C SER A 27 -0.23 7.37 -10.04
N ASN A 28 -0.70 7.22 -11.28
CA ASN A 28 -1.13 8.35 -12.09
C ASN A 28 -2.58 8.69 -11.76
N PHE A 29 -2.79 9.44 -10.68
CA PHE A 29 -4.11 9.82 -10.18
C PHE A 29 -4.97 10.51 -11.25
N LYS A 30 -4.39 11.38 -12.09
CA LYS A 30 -5.12 12.05 -13.17
C LYS A 30 -5.64 11.06 -14.22
N LEU A 31 -4.83 10.07 -14.58
CA LEU A 31 -5.23 9.02 -15.51
C LEU A 31 -6.35 8.16 -14.91
N ILE A 32 -6.19 7.75 -13.65
CA ILE A 32 -7.19 6.93 -12.93
C ILE A 32 -8.52 7.69 -12.81
N GLU A 33 -8.50 8.95 -12.36
CA GLU A 33 -9.70 9.75 -12.22
C GLU A 33 -10.41 9.99 -13.55
N ARG A 34 -9.67 10.07 -14.66
CA ARG A 34 -10.22 10.16 -16.01
C ARG A 34 -10.83 8.83 -16.47
N ASP A 35 -10.09 7.73 -16.36
CA ASP A 35 -10.48 6.44 -16.92
C ASP A 35 -11.63 5.78 -16.14
N PHE A 36 -11.77 6.09 -14.84
CA PHE A 36 -12.81 5.57 -13.94
C PHE A 36 -13.84 6.65 -13.55
N ALA A 37 -13.96 7.72 -14.34
CA ALA A 37 -14.84 8.85 -14.07
C ALA A 37 -16.33 8.47 -13.98
N ASP A 38 -16.72 7.35 -14.58
CA ASP A 38 -18.10 6.85 -14.55
C ASP A 38 -18.46 6.16 -13.23
N ILE A 39 -17.48 5.63 -12.50
CA ILE A 39 -17.69 5.00 -11.19
C ILE A 39 -17.28 5.89 -10.02
N ILE A 40 -16.36 6.85 -10.19
CA ILE A 40 -15.93 7.78 -9.14
C ILE A 40 -16.90 8.95 -9.06
N THR A 41 -17.62 9.06 -7.95
CA THR A 41 -18.60 10.14 -7.72
C THR A 41 -18.04 11.31 -6.93
N SER A 42 -16.97 11.09 -6.14
CA SER A 42 -16.26 12.17 -5.45
C SER A 42 -14.83 11.80 -5.12
N VAL A 43 -13.95 12.80 -5.08
CA VAL A 43 -12.55 12.69 -4.66
C VAL A 43 -12.29 13.59 -3.45
N ARG A 44 -11.55 13.10 -2.47
CA ARG A 44 -11.04 13.90 -1.34
C ARG A 44 -9.54 13.73 -1.21
N GLU A 45 -8.82 14.80 -0.92
CA GLU A 45 -7.35 14.82 -0.77
C GLU A 45 -6.86 14.37 0.63
N THR A 46 -7.61 13.47 1.26
CA THR A 46 -7.29 12.87 2.56
C THR A 46 -7.63 11.39 2.56
N ASP A 47 -7.02 10.63 3.48
CA ASP A 47 -7.40 9.24 3.75
C ASP A 47 -8.65 9.15 4.66
N GLN A 48 -9.03 7.93 5.07
CA GLN A 48 -10.16 7.64 5.95
C GLN A 48 -10.03 8.23 7.36
N THR A 49 -8.81 8.57 7.76
CA THR A 49 -8.49 9.22 9.04
C THR A 49 -8.44 10.74 8.92
N SER A 50 -8.77 11.27 7.74
CA SER A 50 -8.73 12.70 7.40
C SER A 50 -7.32 13.32 7.41
N HIS A 51 -6.26 12.49 7.35
CA HIS A 51 -4.90 13.01 7.23
C HIS A 51 -4.64 13.44 5.78
N PRO A 52 -4.03 14.62 5.55
CA PRO A 52 -3.69 15.09 4.22
C PRO A 52 -2.39 14.48 3.69
N SER A 53 -2.18 14.65 2.39
CA SER A 53 -0.92 14.34 1.71
C SER A 53 0.24 15.23 2.19
N ASN A 54 1.47 14.74 2.02
CA ASN A 54 2.70 15.51 2.17
C ASN A 54 3.75 15.06 1.14
N SER A 55 4.99 15.56 1.22
CA SER A 55 6.04 15.25 0.24
C SER A 55 6.40 13.75 0.15
N ALA A 56 6.23 13.00 1.23
CA ALA A 56 6.59 11.58 1.32
C ALA A 56 5.38 10.63 1.23
N VAL A 57 4.15 11.15 1.29
CA VAL A 57 2.93 10.34 1.34
C VAL A 57 1.80 10.99 0.55
N THR A 58 1.19 10.27 -0.38
CA THR A 58 -0.09 10.64 -0.98
C THR A 58 -1.23 9.98 -0.23
N ARG A 59 -2.25 10.75 0.09
CA ARG A 59 -3.49 10.31 0.71
C ARG A 59 -4.67 10.83 -0.09
N LYS A 60 -5.60 9.93 -0.42
CA LYS A 60 -6.80 10.28 -1.19
C LYS A 60 -7.95 9.34 -0.85
N THR A 61 -9.18 9.80 -1.02
CA THR A 61 -10.37 8.96 -0.88
C THR A 61 -11.22 9.09 -2.15
N TYR A 62 -11.50 7.96 -2.79
CA TYR A 62 -12.49 7.87 -3.87
C TYR A 62 -13.81 7.34 -3.32
N ARG A 63 -14.91 8.02 -3.61
CA ARG A 63 -16.27 7.51 -3.40
C ARG A 63 -16.81 6.99 -4.70
N PHE A 64 -17.50 5.86 -4.66
CA PHE A 64 -18.04 5.21 -5.83
C PHE A 64 -19.56 5.36 -5.96
N ILE A 65 -20.09 4.95 -7.11
CA ILE A 65 -21.53 5.00 -7.46
C ILE A 65 -22.42 4.16 -6.51
N ASP A 66 -21.90 3.09 -5.91
CA ASP A 66 -22.61 2.26 -4.93
C ASP A 66 -22.49 2.81 -3.49
N ASN A 67 -21.97 4.03 -3.33
CA ASN A 67 -21.63 4.69 -2.06
C ASN A 67 -20.52 4.01 -1.23
N SER A 68 -19.92 2.92 -1.72
CA SER A 68 -18.67 2.41 -1.16
C SER A 68 -17.53 3.42 -1.41
N PHE A 69 -16.41 3.29 -0.70
CA PHE A 69 -15.28 4.19 -0.88
C PHE A 69 -13.94 3.49 -0.71
N LEU A 70 -12.98 3.86 -1.55
CA LEU A 70 -11.58 3.44 -1.44
C LEU A 70 -10.79 4.54 -0.76
N SER A 71 -10.15 4.20 0.36
CA SER A 71 -9.13 5.03 0.98
C SER A 71 -7.75 4.61 0.52
N ILE A 72 -6.95 5.60 0.11
CA ILE A 72 -5.67 5.41 -0.57
C ILE A 72 -4.58 6.06 0.27
N THR A 73 -3.54 5.30 0.58
CA THR A 73 -2.29 5.80 1.13
C THR A 73 -1.12 5.21 0.36
N GLU A 74 -0.28 6.05 -0.24
CA GLU A 74 0.97 5.65 -0.87
C GLU A 74 2.14 6.35 -0.18
N ARG A 75 3.09 5.59 0.36
CA ARG A 75 4.34 6.12 0.88
C ARG A 75 5.44 5.97 -0.15
N TYR A 76 6.36 6.93 -0.20
CA TYR A 76 7.44 6.96 -1.18
C TYR A 76 8.82 6.91 -0.55
N VAL A 77 9.76 6.25 -1.25
CA VAL A 77 11.20 6.37 -1.01
C VAL A 77 11.81 7.49 -1.86
N SER A 78 13.10 7.78 -1.64
CA SER A 78 13.87 8.68 -2.50
C SER A 78 13.82 8.21 -3.96
N GLY A 79 13.64 9.14 -4.89
CA GLY A 79 13.39 8.81 -6.31
C GLY A 79 11.91 8.65 -6.67
N GLY A 80 11.01 8.75 -5.70
CA GLY A 80 9.56 8.81 -5.94
C GLY A 80 8.91 7.46 -6.21
N LEU A 81 9.61 6.35 -5.97
CA LEU A 81 9.03 5.02 -6.01
C LEU A 81 8.16 4.77 -4.78
N ILE A 82 7.14 3.93 -4.93
CA ILE A 82 6.32 3.49 -3.80
C ILE A 82 7.15 2.56 -2.91
N ASP A 83 7.23 2.92 -1.62
CA ASP A 83 7.78 2.11 -0.52
C ASP A 83 6.76 1.02 -0.16
N PHE A 84 5.57 1.45 0.24
CA PHE A 84 4.39 0.61 0.43
C PHE A 84 3.11 1.43 0.20
N TYR A 85 2.00 0.72 0.00
CA TYR A 85 0.68 1.31 -0.04
C TYR A 85 -0.32 0.57 0.84
N ASN A 86 -1.36 1.30 1.23
CA ASN A 86 -2.60 0.78 1.80
C ASN A 86 -3.77 1.28 0.97
N TYR A 87 -4.47 0.37 0.30
CA TYR A 87 -5.70 0.67 -0.41
C TYR A 87 -6.86 -0.09 0.24
N ASP A 88 -7.61 0.62 1.07
CA ASP A 88 -8.66 0.05 1.89
C ASP A 88 -10.03 0.37 1.31
N TRP A 89 -10.76 -0.65 0.88
CA TRP A 89 -12.09 -0.52 0.31
C TRP A 89 -13.16 -0.80 1.36
N TYR A 90 -14.03 0.17 1.57
CA TYR A 90 -15.08 0.15 2.58
C TYR A 90 -16.46 0.22 1.95
N ASN A 91 -17.42 -0.42 2.60
CA ASN A 91 -18.84 -0.20 2.34
C ASN A 91 -19.27 1.21 2.78
N SER A 92 -20.49 1.61 2.42
CA SER A 92 -21.06 2.92 2.78
C SER A 92 -21.19 3.13 4.30
N ASP A 93 -21.35 2.04 5.06
CA ASP A 93 -21.40 2.01 6.53
C ASP A 93 -20.01 2.00 7.20
N LYS A 94 -18.94 2.13 6.42
CA LYS A 94 -17.52 2.05 6.85
C LYS A 94 -17.07 0.67 7.32
N SER A 95 -17.85 -0.40 7.12
CA SER A 95 -17.33 -1.75 7.28
C SER A 95 -16.33 -2.06 6.16
N ILE A 96 -15.26 -2.79 6.49
CA ILE A 96 -14.23 -3.16 5.51
C ILE A 96 -14.82 -4.17 4.53
N ARG A 97 -14.72 -3.86 3.23
CA ARG A 97 -15.06 -4.78 2.14
C ARG A 97 -13.85 -5.61 1.74
N MET A 98 -12.71 -4.94 1.54
CA MET A 98 -11.43 -5.57 1.20
C MET A 98 -10.28 -4.59 1.46
N LYS A 99 -9.10 -5.08 1.80
CA LYS A 99 -7.87 -4.25 1.80
C LYS A 99 -6.82 -4.85 0.89
N PHE A 100 -6.14 -4.00 0.13
CA PHE A 100 -5.04 -4.38 -0.76
C PHE A 100 -3.80 -3.64 -0.28
N HIS A 101 -2.81 -4.38 0.22
CA HIS A 101 -1.62 -3.81 0.85
C HIS A 101 -0.34 -4.31 0.16
N SER A 102 0.71 -3.51 0.25
CA SER A 102 2.08 -3.87 -0.18
C SER A 102 3.11 -3.66 0.92
N GLU A 103 2.74 -3.85 2.18
CA GLU A 103 3.67 -3.73 3.30
C GLU A 103 4.52 -5.00 3.47
N PRO A 104 5.87 -4.91 3.53
CA PRO A 104 6.72 -6.05 3.83
C PRO A 104 6.66 -6.39 5.33
N HIS A 105 6.60 -7.69 5.64
CA HIS A 105 6.61 -8.18 7.01
C HIS A 105 7.93 -8.87 7.37
N GLU A 106 8.46 -8.57 8.55
CA GLU A 106 9.67 -9.25 9.08
C GLU A 106 9.35 -10.66 9.63
N ASP A 107 8.17 -10.84 10.21
CA ASP A 107 7.76 -12.13 10.80
C ASP A 107 7.09 -13.02 9.74
N GLU A 108 7.70 -14.17 9.47
CA GLU A 108 7.25 -15.15 8.47
C GLU A 108 5.79 -15.56 8.65
N LYS A 109 5.24 -15.56 9.87
CA LYS A 109 3.84 -15.93 10.11
C LYS A 109 2.83 -14.94 9.53
N TYR A 110 3.28 -13.74 9.17
CA TYR A 110 2.46 -12.71 8.55
C TYR A 110 2.72 -12.55 7.05
N GLN A 111 3.77 -13.18 6.53
CA GLN A 111 4.10 -13.15 5.12
C GLN A 111 3.13 -14.02 4.31
N THR A 112 2.99 -13.65 3.03
CA THR A 112 2.31 -14.49 2.04
C THR A 112 3.27 -14.85 0.91
N GLU A 113 2.89 -15.80 0.05
CA GLU A 113 3.71 -16.20 -1.11
C GLU A 113 4.04 -15.04 -2.07
N THR A 114 3.27 -13.95 -2.01
CA THR A 114 3.38 -12.81 -2.91
C THR A 114 3.88 -11.55 -2.21
N GLU A 115 4.54 -11.69 -1.07
CA GLU A 115 5.12 -10.58 -0.31
C GLU A 115 5.85 -9.59 -1.25
N PRO A 116 5.63 -8.27 -1.10
CA PRO A 116 4.87 -7.63 -0.03
C PRO A 116 3.36 -7.54 -0.30
N TYR A 117 2.88 -8.05 -1.44
CA TYR A 117 1.49 -7.91 -1.87
C TYR A 117 0.58 -8.92 -1.21
N HIS A 118 -0.49 -8.44 -0.58
CA HIS A 118 -1.50 -9.31 0.01
C HIS A 118 -2.86 -8.61 0.10
N VAL A 119 -3.89 -9.41 0.33
CA VAL A 119 -5.26 -8.95 0.52
C VAL A 119 -5.76 -9.36 1.89
N HIS A 120 -6.44 -8.44 2.57
CA HIS A 120 -7.22 -8.74 3.77
C HIS A 120 -8.68 -8.88 3.40
N LYS A 121 -9.26 -10.04 3.71
CA LYS A 121 -10.72 -10.24 3.66
C LYS A 121 -11.31 -10.21 5.06
N PRO A 122 -12.47 -9.54 5.26
CA PRO A 122 -13.16 -9.60 6.54
C PRO A 122 -13.51 -11.06 6.84
N ASN A 123 -13.13 -11.52 8.03
CA ASN A 123 -13.54 -12.84 8.48
C ASN A 123 -14.98 -12.75 9.02
N LYS A 124 -15.79 -13.81 8.84
CA LYS A 124 -17.21 -13.83 9.25
C LYS A 124 -17.43 -13.69 10.77
N LEU A 125 -16.36 -13.74 11.57
CA LEU A 125 -16.39 -13.77 13.04
C LEU A 125 -15.74 -12.53 13.69
N GLY A 126 -15.21 -11.56 12.93
CA GLY A 126 -14.47 -10.39 13.40
C GLY A 126 -13.10 -10.65 14.07
N LEU A 127 -12.63 -11.90 14.18
CA LEU A 127 -11.58 -12.27 15.15
C LEU A 127 -10.12 -12.24 14.66
N LYS A 128 -9.86 -12.04 13.36
CA LYS A 128 -8.52 -11.90 12.73
C LYS A 128 -8.67 -11.69 11.22
N GLU A 129 -8.09 -10.63 10.67
CA GLU A 129 -8.06 -10.42 9.22
C GLU A 129 -7.24 -11.55 8.57
N HIS A 130 -7.85 -12.31 7.65
CA HIS A 130 -7.14 -13.34 6.91
C HIS A 130 -6.34 -12.67 5.79
N ARG A 131 -5.01 -12.78 5.87
CA ARG A 131 -4.10 -12.41 4.79
C ARG A 131 -4.09 -13.50 3.74
N LEU A 132 -4.29 -13.11 2.48
CA LEU A 132 -4.22 -13.99 1.33
C LEU A 132 -3.19 -13.45 0.34
N PRO A 133 -2.44 -14.33 -0.35
CA PRO A 133 -1.52 -13.89 -1.40
C PRO A 133 -2.28 -13.16 -2.52
N ASN A 134 -1.69 -12.09 -3.02
CA ASN A 134 -2.20 -11.25 -4.10
C ASN A 134 -1.31 -11.35 -5.34
N HIS A 135 -1.65 -12.29 -6.21
CA HIS A 135 -0.88 -12.53 -7.44
C HIS A 135 -1.16 -11.50 -8.55
N LYS A 136 -2.27 -10.74 -8.46
CA LYS A 136 -2.82 -10.00 -9.61
C LYS A 136 -2.96 -8.50 -9.41
N HIS A 137 -3.53 -8.04 -8.30
CA HIS A 137 -3.94 -6.64 -8.15
C HIS A 137 -2.88 -5.87 -7.37
N LYS A 138 -1.77 -5.52 -8.02
CA LYS A 138 -0.57 -5.00 -7.35
C LYS A 138 -0.41 -3.49 -7.48
N SER A 139 -1.14 -2.85 -8.38
CA SER A 139 -1.17 -1.40 -8.56
C SER A 139 -2.57 -0.83 -8.31
N LEU A 140 -2.65 0.47 -8.02
CA LEU A 140 -3.94 1.14 -7.85
C LEU A 140 -4.83 1.01 -9.10
N TYR A 141 -4.25 1.05 -10.30
CA TYR A 141 -5.01 0.92 -11.55
C TYR A 141 -5.69 -0.46 -11.65
N GLU A 142 -4.95 -1.55 -11.43
CA GLU A 142 -5.50 -2.92 -11.45
C GLU A 142 -6.55 -3.15 -10.34
N ILE A 143 -6.43 -2.44 -9.23
CA ILE A 143 -7.42 -2.48 -8.13
C ILE A 143 -8.66 -1.69 -8.50
N MET A 144 -8.51 -0.55 -9.18
CA MET A 144 -9.64 0.22 -9.70
C MET A 144 -10.42 -0.56 -10.77
N GLU A 145 -9.74 -1.30 -11.64
CA GLU A 145 -10.38 -2.24 -12.57
C GLU A 145 -11.19 -3.30 -11.82
N PHE A 146 -10.61 -3.92 -10.79
CA PHE A 146 -11.31 -4.90 -9.96
C PHE A 146 -12.56 -4.31 -9.30
N ILE A 147 -12.46 -3.10 -8.72
CA ILE A 147 -13.58 -2.42 -8.08
C ILE A 147 -14.67 -2.13 -9.12
N MET A 148 -14.32 -1.61 -10.29
CA MET A 148 -15.26 -1.33 -11.38
C MET A 148 -16.09 -2.55 -11.75
N PHE A 149 -15.46 -3.72 -11.91
CA PHE A 149 -16.16 -4.97 -12.21
C PHE A 149 -17.02 -5.49 -11.05
N SER A 150 -16.76 -5.03 -9.81
CA SER A 150 -17.43 -5.51 -8.60
C SER A 150 -18.65 -4.68 -8.19
N ILE A 151 -18.77 -3.44 -8.67
CA ILE A 151 -19.83 -2.49 -8.28
C ILE A 151 -20.78 -2.10 -9.41
N ARG A 152 -20.47 -2.52 -10.63
CA ARG A 152 -21.40 -2.47 -11.77
C ARG A 152 -22.26 -3.74 -11.77
#